data_AF-A0A3D3W143-F1
#
_entry.id   AF-A0A3D3W143-F1
#
_cell.length_a   1.000
_cell.length_b   1.000
_cell.length_c   1.000
_cell.angle_alpha   90.00
_cell.angle_beta   90.00
_cell.angle_gamma   90.00
#
_symmetry.space_group_name_H-M   'P 1'
#
loop_
_entity.id
_entity.type
_entity.pdbx_description
1 polymer ?
#
loop_
_entity_poly.entity_id
_entity_poly.type
_entity_poly.pdbx_seq_one_letter_code
_entity_poly.pdbx_strand_id
1 'polypeptide(L)'
;GQINYLFYTINDQLKAGVRQEWYKADSISYNTVTYGVNIKPVDMLVIRPEVRHMFSPGAPAGAYDALFNSTVFGIDAILSY
;
A
#
# COMPACT_ATOMS: atom_id res chain seq x y z
N GLY A 1 11.65 6.77 -11.31
CA GLY A 1 11.19 6.39 -9.96
C GLY A 1 11.66 4.98 -9.67
N GLN A 2 11.69 4.59 -8.41
CA GLN A 2 11.99 3.25 -7.92
C GLN A 2 10.71 2.64 -7.33
N ILE A 3 10.45 1.38 -7.65
CA ILE A 3 9.34 0.62 -7.09
C ILE A 3 9.93 -0.65 -6.47
N ASN A 4 9.79 -0.78 -5.16
CA ASN A 4 10.24 -1.93 -4.40
C ASN A 4 9.04 -2.71 -3.88
N TYR A 5 9.14 -4.03 -3.99
CA TYR A 5 8.17 -4.96 -3.45
C TYR A 5 8.86 -5.89 -2.46
N LEU A 6 8.27 -6.04 -1.29
CA LEU A 6 8.68 -7.01 -0.28
C LEU A 6 7.47 -7.84 0.09
N PHE A 7 7.46 -9.10 -0.30
CA PHE A 7 6.41 -10.04 0.08
C PHE A 7 6.98 -11.05 1.05
N TYR A 8 6.31 -11.21 2.19
CA TYR A 8 6.69 -12.18 3.21
C TYR A 8 5.53 -13.15 3.44
N THR A 9 5.78 -14.43 3.19
CA THR A 9 4.81 -15.49 3.49
C THR A 9 5.08 -15.96 4.90
N ILE A 10 4.15 -15.68 5.83
CA ILE A 10 4.31 -16.09 7.23
C ILE A 10 3.92 -17.56 7.35
N ASN A 11 2.74 -17.93 6.84
CA ASN A 11 2.21 -19.29 6.80
C ASN A 11 1.30 -19.47 5.57
N ASP A 12 0.81 -20.68 5.32
CA ASP A 12 -0.14 -20.96 4.22
C ASP A 12 -1.42 -20.11 4.27
N GLN A 13 -1.77 -19.65 5.47
CA GLN A 13 -2.96 -18.84 5.74
C GLN A 13 -2.67 -17.34 5.87
N LEU A 14 -1.42 -16.90 5.92
CA LEU A 14 -1.10 -15.50 6.17
C LEU A 14 0.12 -15.03 5.37
N LYS A 15 -0.12 -14.03 4.52
CA LYS A 15 0.92 -13.40 3.68
C LYS A 15 0.90 -11.91 3.94
N ALA A 16 2.05 -11.31 4.19
CA ALA A 16 2.20 -9.86 4.27
C ALA A 16 2.93 -9.34 3.04
N GLY A 17 2.62 -8.13 2.62
CA GLY A 17 3.23 -7.45 1.50
C GLY A 17 3.47 -5.99 1.82
N VAL A 18 4.62 -5.47 1.39
CA VAL A 18 4.96 -4.06 1.43
C VAL A 18 5.37 -3.64 0.04
N ARG A 19 4.81 -2.53 -0.43
CA ARG A 19 5.18 -1.88 -1.67
C ARG A 19 5.63 -0.47 -1.37
N GLN A 20 6.85 -0.14 -1.71
CA GLN A 20 7.38 1.22 -1.60
C GLN A 20 7.64 1.76 -3.02
N GLU A 21 7.02 2.88 -3.34
CA GLU A 21 7.13 3.57 -4.60
C GLU A 21 7.73 4.96 -4.33
N TRP A 22 8.82 5.28 -5.01
CA TRP A 22 9.42 6.59 -4.98
C TRP A 22 9.54 7.11 -6.41
N TYR A 23 9.05 8.30 -6.68
CA TYR A 23 9.27 8.94 -7.97
C TYR A 23 9.60 10.42 -7.78
N LYS A 24 10.46 10.91 -8.67
CA LYS A 24 10.87 12.31 -8.70
C LYS A 24 10.29 12.93 -9.96
N ALA A 25 9.47 13.96 -9.80
CA ALA A 25 8.92 14.74 -10.89
C ALA A 25 9.08 16.22 -10.53
N ASP A 26 9.55 17.04 -11.48
CA ASP A 26 9.71 18.49 -11.32
C ASP A 26 10.47 18.91 -10.05
N SER A 27 11.60 18.24 -9.77
CA SER A 27 12.42 18.39 -8.56
C SER A 27 11.77 17.99 -7.22
N ILE A 28 10.53 17.51 -7.24
CA ILE A 28 9.78 17.08 -6.05
C ILE A 28 9.80 15.55 -5.93
N SER A 29 10.07 15.08 -4.72
CA SER A 29 10.13 13.66 -4.38
C SER A 29 8.79 13.19 -3.82
N TYR A 30 8.11 12.32 -4.55
CA TYR A 30 6.88 11.68 -4.12
C TYR A 30 7.19 10.26 -3.63
N ASN A 31 6.69 9.94 -2.44
CA ASN A 31 6.82 8.63 -1.83
C ASN A 31 5.43 8.07 -1.55
N THR A 32 5.23 6.81 -1.88
CA THR A 32 4.03 6.05 -1.53
C THR A 32 4.49 4.74 -0.94
N VAL A 33 4.02 4.44 0.27
CA VAL A 33 4.29 3.16 0.92
C VAL A 33 2.96 2.49 1.21
N THR A 34 2.78 1.28 0.68
CA THR A 34 1.60 0.45 0.86
C THR A 34 1.99 -0.77 1.67
N TYR A 35 1.25 -1.05 2.73
CA TYR A 35 1.37 -2.24 3.56
C TYR A 35 0.07 -3.02 3.43
N GLY A 36 0.15 -4.31 3.18
CA GLY A 36 -1.02 -5.18 3.05
C GLY A 36 -0.78 -6.51 3.73
N VAL A 37 -1.83 -7.08 4.29
CA VAL A 37 -1.81 -8.44 4.83
C VAL A 37 -2.95 -9.21 4.22
N ASN A 38 -2.69 -10.40 3.70
CA ASN A 38 -3.67 -11.35 3.23
C ASN A 38 -3.84 -12.43 4.29
N ILE A 39 -5.03 -12.51 4.87
CA ILE A 39 -5.41 -13.48 5.89
C ILE A 39 -6.44 -14.41 5.26
N LYS A 40 -6.14 -15.70 5.24
CA LYS A 40 -6.97 -16.77 4.68
C LYS A 40 -7.37 -17.74 5.80
N PRO A 41 -8.38 -17.38 6.63
CA PRO A 41 -8.80 -18.23 7.75
C PRO A 41 -9.46 -19.53 7.29
N VAL A 42 -10.14 -19.52 6.13
CA VAL A 42 -10.74 -20.70 5.49
C VAL A 42 -10.47 -20.65 3.99
N ASP A 43 -10.52 -21.79 3.29
CA ASP A 43 -10.23 -21.83 1.84
C ASP A 43 -11.15 -20.94 1.00
N MET A 44 -12.36 -20.71 1.51
CA MET A 44 -13.43 -19.94 0.87
C MET A 44 -13.33 -18.43 1.09
N LEU A 45 -12.53 -17.96 2.06
CA LEU A 45 -12.52 -16.56 2.50
C LEU A 45 -11.09 -16.03 2.59
N VAL A 46 -10.83 -14.95 1.86
CA VAL A 46 -9.57 -14.20 1.92
C VAL A 46 -9.89 -12.77 2.34
N ILE A 47 -9.33 -12.32 3.47
CA ILE A 47 -9.45 -10.95 3.97
C ILE A 47 -8.12 -10.24 3.73
N ARG A 48 -8.17 -9.06 3.12
CA ARG A 48 -6.99 -8.28 2.75
C ARG A 48 -7.11 -6.84 3.26
N PRO A 49 -6.69 -6.56 4.50
CA PRO A 49 -6.41 -5.19 4.92
C PRO A 49 -5.19 -4.62 4.19
N GLU A 50 -5.33 -3.43 3.62
CA GLU A 50 -4.28 -2.64 2.99
C GLU A 50 -4.26 -1.21 3.56
N VAL A 51 -3.10 -0.73 3.97
CA VAL A 51 -2.83 0.66 4.37
C VAL A 51 -1.87 1.26 3.35
N ARG A 52 -2.26 2.36 2.71
CA ARG A 52 -1.42 3.12 1.79
C ARG A 52 -1.16 4.50 2.36
N HIS A 53 0.10 4.80 2.62
CA HIS A 53 0.58 6.09 3.06
C HIS A 53 1.29 6.81 1.90
N MET A 54 0.83 8.01 1.55
CA MET A 54 1.37 8.80 0.46
C MET A 54 1.94 10.09 1.05
N PHE A 55 3.23 10.37 0.87
CA PHE A 55 3.89 11.56 1.40
C PHE A 55 4.86 12.16 0.37
N SER A 56 4.92 13.48 0.30
CA SER A 56 5.82 14.20 -0.60
C SER A 56 6.50 15.33 0.17
N PRO A 57 7.74 15.13 0.66
CA PRO A 57 8.43 16.12 1.50
C PRO A 57 8.75 17.44 0.79
N GLY A 58 8.79 17.43 -0.54
CA GLY A 58 9.09 18.61 -1.36
C GLY A 58 7.84 19.27 -1.97
N ALA A 59 6.65 18.71 -1.75
CA ALA A 59 5.41 19.29 -2.26
C ALA A 59 4.98 20.48 -1.40
N PRO A 60 4.75 21.68 -1.99
CA PRO A 60 4.06 22.75 -1.29
C PRO A 60 2.69 22.25 -0.82
N ALA A 61 2.28 22.59 0.41
CA ALA A 61 0.98 22.24 0.94
C ALA A 61 -0.14 22.69 -0.02
N GLY A 62 -0.84 21.74 -0.64
CA GLY A 62 -1.93 22.00 -1.59
C GLY A 62 -1.55 22.15 -3.07
N ALA A 63 -0.28 21.96 -3.45
CA ALA A 63 0.17 22.12 -4.85
C ALA A 63 0.01 20.87 -5.73
N TYR A 64 -0.20 19.70 -5.13
CA TYR A 64 -0.48 18.46 -5.83
C TYR A 64 -1.67 17.81 -5.14
N ASP A 65 -2.61 17.36 -5.96
CA ASP A 65 -3.86 16.67 -5.66
C ASP A 65 -3.97 16.19 -4.20
N ALA A 66 -5.07 16.51 -3.52
CA ALA A 66 -5.32 16.36 -2.07
C ALA A 66 -5.13 14.93 -1.49
N LEU A 67 -4.66 14.01 -2.33
CA LEU A 67 -4.29 12.63 -2.09
C LEU A 67 -2.82 12.46 -1.64
N PHE A 68 -1.90 13.37 -2.00
CA PHE A 68 -0.53 13.34 -1.50
C PHE A 68 -0.46 14.02 -0.13
N ASN A 69 0.07 13.30 0.87
CA ASN A 69 -0.11 13.52 2.32
C ASN A 69 -1.40 12.92 2.92
N SER A 70 -1.96 11.90 2.28
CA SER A 70 -3.09 11.13 2.82
C SER A 70 -2.68 9.69 3.15
N THR A 71 -3.33 9.14 4.17
CA THR A 71 -3.26 7.71 4.49
C THR A 71 -4.61 7.09 4.16
N VAL A 72 -4.62 6.19 3.18
CA VAL A 72 -5.80 5.44 2.79
C VAL A 72 -5.75 4.09 3.45
N PHE A 73 -6.83 3.72 4.13
CA PHE A 73 -7.03 2.38 4.64
C PHE A 73 -8.15 1.71 3.87
N GLY A 74 -7.88 0.52 3.34
CA GLY A 74 -8.85 -0.33 2.67
C GLY A 74 -8.87 -1.70 3.32
N ILE A 75 -10.05 -2.29 3.42
CA ILE A 75 -10.20 -3.71 3.72
C ILE A 75 -11.06 -4.29 2.61
N ASP A 76 -10.57 -5.33 1.95
CA ASP A 76 -11.39 -6.14 1.06
C ASP A 76 -11.49 -7.58 1.57
N ALA A 77 -12.61 -8.23 1.26
CA ALA A 77 -12.83 -9.64 1.54
C ALA A 77 -13.32 -10.32 0.27
N ILE A 78 -12.68 -11.41 -0.10
CA ILE A 78 -13.03 -12.23 -1.26
C ILE A 78 -13.62 -13.52 -0.72
N LEU A 79 -14.89 -13.76 -1.05
CA LEU A 79 -15.57 -15.03 -0.81
C LEU A 79 -15.66 -15.77 -2.15
N SER A 80 -15.18 -17.01 -2.20
CA SER A 80 -15.21 -17.83 -3.42
C SER A 80 -15.88 -19.15 -3.14
N TYR A 81 -17.05 -19.41 -3.71
CA TYR A 81 -17.83 -20.65 -3.52
C TYR A 81 -17.73 -21.59 -4.73
#